data_AF-A0A954Z294-F1
#
_entry.id   AF-A0A954Z294-F1
#
_cell.length_a   1.000
_cell.length_b   1.000
_cell.length_c   1.000
_cell.angle_alpha   90.00
_cell.angle_beta   90.00
_cell.angle_gamma   90.00
#
_symmetry.space_group_name_H-M   'P 1'
#
loop_
_entity.id
_entity.type
_entity.pdbx_description
1 polymer ?
#
loop_
_entity_poly.entity_id
_entity_poly.type
_entity_poly.pdbx_seq_one_letter_code
_entity_poly.pdbx_strand_id
1 'polypeptide(L)'
;MLSKLRYILTLRCEEADRLRSRQALEPLSLAERLAMAMHQLVCKSCRIAARQIRMLDQAISRLRDDAAPPTATDAGGALPGDARQRLRQALRDAENSQE
;
A
#
# COMPACT_ATOMS: atom_id res chain seq x y z
N MET A 1 -9.98 17.90 -19.76
CA MET A 1 -8.74 17.09 -19.66
C MET A 1 -7.50 17.90 -19.27
N LEU A 2 -7.39 19.20 -19.61
CA LEU A 2 -6.23 20.05 -19.25
C LEU A 2 -5.95 20.18 -17.74
N SER A 3 -6.98 20.14 -16.87
CA SER A 3 -6.75 20.21 -15.40
C SER A 3 -5.95 19.03 -14.85
N LYS A 4 -6.04 17.85 -15.49
CA LYS A 4 -5.26 16.67 -15.07
C LYS A 4 -3.78 16.85 -15.43
N LEU A 5 -3.44 17.41 -16.60
CA LEU A 5 -2.05 17.71 -16.95
C LEU A 5 -1.41 18.78 -16.06
N ARG A 6 -2.18 19.78 -15.60
CA ARG A 6 -1.67 20.75 -14.61
C ARG A 6 -1.34 20.06 -13.29
N TYR A 7 -2.21 19.16 -12.83
CA TYR A 7 -1.96 18.38 -11.61
C TYR A 7 -0.67 17.55 -11.70
N ILE A 8 -0.30 17.04 -12.89
CA ILE A 8 0.96 16.31 -13.13
C ILE A 8 2.20 17.20 -12.91
N LEU A 9 2.16 18.45 -13.38
CA LEU A 9 3.26 19.42 -13.26
C LEU A 9 3.30 20.10 -11.88
N THR A 10 2.16 20.15 -11.17
CA THR A 10 2.06 20.76 -9.84
C THR A 10 2.04 19.76 -8.69
N LEU A 11 2.10 18.45 -8.96
CA LEU A 11 2.14 17.42 -7.92
C LEU A 11 3.37 17.67 -7.05
N ARG A 12 3.15 17.96 -5.77
CA ARG A 12 4.25 18.17 -4.84
C ARG A 12 4.86 16.82 -4.48
N CYS A 13 6.15 16.81 -4.12
CA CYS A 13 6.81 15.57 -3.69
C CYS A 13 6.07 14.91 -2.51
N GLU A 14 5.49 15.71 -1.60
CA GLU A 14 4.67 15.22 -0.49
C GLU A 14 3.37 14.53 -0.96
N GLU A 15 2.68 15.10 -1.95
CA GLU A 15 1.49 14.49 -2.51
C GLU A 15 1.83 13.20 -3.26
N ALA A 16 2.97 13.16 -3.95
CA ALA A 16 3.47 11.94 -4.60
C ALA A 16 3.78 10.84 -3.58
N ASP A 17 4.26 11.19 -2.39
CA ASP A 17 4.49 10.25 -1.30
C ASP A 17 3.18 9.74 -0.71
N ARG A 18 2.21 10.64 -0.45
CA ARG A 18 0.86 10.27 -0.02
C ARG A 18 0.17 9.34 -1.02
N LEU A 19 0.23 9.65 -2.31
CA LEU A 19 -0.34 8.82 -3.38
C LEU A 19 0.25 7.41 -3.37
N ARG A 20 1.56 7.32 -3.11
CA ARG A 20 2.28 6.04 -3.05
C ARG A 20 1.92 5.23 -1.82
N SER A 21 1.84 5.85 -0.65
CA SER A 21 1.36 5.19 0.57
C SER A 21 -0.07 4.69 0.39
N ARG A 22 -0.91 5.47 -0.30
CA ARG A 22 -2.29 5.08 -0.61
C ARG A 22 -2.36 3.90 -1.59
N GLN A 23 -1.45 3.84 -2.57
CA GLN A 23 -1.33 2.70 -3.50
C GLN A 23 -1.12 1.35 -2.78
N ALA A 24 -0.48 1.36 -1.60
CA ALA A 24 -0.26 0.15 -0.81
C ALA A 24 -1.55 -0.38 -0.13
N LEU A 25 -2.53 0.49 0.08
CA LEU A 25 -3.81 0.16 0.72
C LEU A 25 -4.93 -0.05 -0.31
N GLU A 26 -4.92 0.74 -1.38
CA GLU A 26 -5.97 0.75 -2.40
C GLU A 26 -5.41 0.97 -3.82
N PRO A 27 -6.09 0.45 -4.86
CA PRO A 27 -5.65 0.66 -6.24
C PRO A 27 -5.83 2.12 -6.67
N LEU A 28 -4.73 2.75 -7.09
CA LEU A 28 -4.77 4.08 -7.71
C LEU A 28 -5.54 4.08 -9.03
N SER A 29 -6.26 5.17 -9.29
CA SER A 29 -6.89 5.42 -10.59
C SER A 29 -5.85 5.58 -11.71
N LEU A 30 -6.27 5.38 -12.97
CA LEU A 30 -5.37 5.50 -14.12
C LEU A 30 -4.72 6.89 -14.23
N ALA A 31 -5.46 7.95 -13.88
CA ALA A 31 -4.95 9.32 -13.91
C ALA A 31 -3.85 9.54 -12.85
N GLU A 32 -4.03 8.98 -11.66
CA GLU A 32 -3.07 9.06 -10.56
C GLU A 32 -1.80 8.28 -10.87
N ARG A 33 -1.94 7.10 -11.48
CA ARG A 33 -0.80 6.31 -11.98
C ARG A 33 0.01 7.09 -13.00
N LEU A 34 -0.66 7.70 -13.98
CA LEU A 34 0.00 8.50 -15.00
C LEU A 34 0.69 9.73 -14.40
N ALA A 35 0.03 10.43 -13.47
CA ALA A 35 0.61 11.58 -12.80
C ALA A 35 1.86 11.22 -11.99
N MET A 36 1.81 10.12 -11.25
CA MET A 36 2.96 9.64 -10.50
C MET A 36 4.10 9.18 -11.42
N ALA A 37 3.80 8.51 -12.53
CA ALA A 37 4.79 8.10 -13.52
C ALA A 37 5.50 9.32 -14.13
N MET A 38 4.74 10.33 -14.56
CA MET A 38 5.29 11.56 -15.13
C MET A 38 6.11 12.36 -14.11
N HIS A 39 5.64 12.48 -12.86
CA HIS A 39 6.39 13.17 -11.80
C HIS A 39 7.73 12.49 -11.51
N GLN A 40 7.79 11.14 -11.54
CA GLN A 40 9.04 10.39 -11.37
C GLN A 40 10.03 10.59 -12.54
N LEU A 41 9.56 10.96 -13.74
CA LEU A 41 10.45 11.28 -14.86
C LEU A 41 11.18 12.61 -14.65
N VAL A 42 10.50 13.61 -14.07
CA VAL A 42 11.04 14.96 -13.88
C VAL A 42 11.73 15.15 -12.51
N CYS A 43 11.28 14.45 -11.47
CA CYS A 43 11.80 14.60 -10.11
C CYS A 43 12.77 13.46 -9.74
N LYS A 44 14.07 13.80 -9.60
CA LYS A 44 15.12 12.84 -9.24
C LYS A 44 14.87 12.16 -7.89
N SER A 45 14.41 12.90 -6.88
CA SER A 45 14.18 12.36 -5.53
C SER A 45 13.05 11.34 -5.54
N CYS A 46 11.91 11.66 -6.18
CA CYS A 46 10.78 10.73 -6.30
C CYS A 46 11.15 9.47 -7.09
N ARG A 47 12.04 9.59 -8.08
CA ARG A 47 12.58 8.45 -8.84
C ARG A 47 13.45 7.53 -7.99
N ILE A 48 14.34 8.09 -7.16
CA ILE A 48 15.19 7.31 -6.25
C ILE A 48 14.32 6.56 -5.24
N ALA A 49 13.38 7.25 -4.60
CA ALA A 49 12.46 6.65 -3.65
C ALA A 49 11.62 5.52 -4.29
N ALA A 50 11.14 5.72 -5.53
CA ALA A 50 10.40 4.68 -6.24
C ALA A 50 11.26 3.45 -6.53
N ARG A 51 12.56 3.64 -6.80
CA ARG A 51 13.50 2.54 -6.99
C ARG A 51 13.72 1.75 -5.70
N GLN A 52 13.91 2.45 -4.57
CA GLN A 52 14.12 1.81 -3.26
C GLN A 52 12.92 0.96 -2.85
N ILE A 53 11.71 1.49 -3.00
CA ILE A 53 10.48 0.74 -2.67
C ILE A 53 10.34 -0.50 -3.56
N ARG A 54 10.59 -0.40 -4.87
CA ARG A 54 10.60 -1.58 -5.75
C ARG A 54 11.63 -2.63 -5.34
N MET A 55 12.79 -2.21 -4.83
CA MET A 55 13.79 -3.15 -4.32
C MET A 55 13.30 -3.88 -3.06
N LEU A 56 12.62 -3.17 -2.16
CA LEU A 56 12.00 -3.78 -0.98
C LEU A 56 10.91 -4.76 -1.37
N ASP A 57 10.00 -4.38 -2.27
CA ASP A 57 8.92 -5.25 -2.76
C ASP A 57 9.46 -6.52 -3.40
N GLN A 58 10.54 -6.41 -4.19
CA GLN A 58 11.21 -7.57 -4.79
C GLN A 58 11.87 -8.46 -3.73
N ALA A 59 12.53 -7.88 -2.73
CA ALA A 59 13.15 -8.65 -1.65
C ALA A 59 12.07 -9.40 -0.84
N ILE A 60 10.99 -8.73 -0.46
CA ILE A 60 9.85 -9.33 0.25
C ILE A 60 9.21 -10.42 -0.59
N SER A 61 9.02 -10.18 -1.89
CA SER A 61 8.42 -11.18 -2.79
C SER A 61 9.29 -12.44 -2.87
N ARG A 62 10.62 -12.29 -3.01
CA ARG A 62 11.55 -13.43 -2.99
C ARG A 62 11.51 -14.19 -1.68
N LEU A 63 11.50 -13.49 -0.54
CA LEU A 63 11.37 -14.14 0.76
C LEU A 63 10.06 -14.94 0.87
N ARG A 64 8.96 -14.43 0.28
CA ARG A 64 7.67 -15.13 0.26
C ARG A 64 7.66 -16.33 -0.68
N ASP A 65 8.35 -16.24 -1.81
CA ASP A 65 8.45 -17.32 -2.80
C ASP A 65 9.43 -18.42 -2.33
N ASP A 66 10.49 -18.05 -1.60
CA ASP A 66 11.47 -18.96 -0.99
C ASP A 66 10.97 -19.58 0.33
N ALA A 67 9.97 -18.96 0.96
CA ALA A 67 9.30 -19.56 2.10
C ALA A 67 8.55 -20.81 1.63
N ALA A 68 8.88 -21.97 2.24
CA ALA A 68 8.12 -23.19 2.05
C ALA A 68 6.62 -22.89 2.22
N PRO A 69 5.73 -23.52 1.43
CA PRO A 69 4.29 -23.34 1.60
C PRO A 69 3.98 -23.56 3.08
N PRO A 70 3.25 -22.63 3.74
CA PRO A 70 3.06 -22.69 5.17
C PRO A 70 2.48 -24.06 5.49
N THR A 71 3.24 -24.85 6.25
CA THR A 71 2.67 -26.07 6.82
C THR A 71 1.53 -25.65 7.73
N ALA A 72 0.52 -26.50 7.95
CA ALA A 72 -0.67 -26.14 8.75
C ALA A 72 -0.33 -25.60 10.16
N THR A 73 0.90 -25.84 10.64
CA THR A 73 1.50 -25.31 11.87
C THR A 73 2.09 -23.90 11.76
N ASP A 74 2.48 -23.46 10.56
CA ASP A 74 3.03 -22.12 10.26
C ASP A 74 1.98 -21.21 9.61
N ALA A 75 0.70 -21.58 9.69
CA ALA A 75 -0.41 -20.75 9.28
C ALA A 75 -0.60 -19.58 10.26
N GLY A 76 0.27 -18.58 10.16
CA GLY A 76 -0.01 -17.20 10.58
C GLY A 76 -1.22 -16.57 9.86
N GLY A 77 -1.98 -17.34 9.08
CA GLY A 77 -3.21 -16.93 8.39
C GLY A 77 -4.52 -17.33 9.09
N ALA A 78 -4.49 -18.20 10.10
CA ALA A 78 -5.64 -18.44 10.95
C ALA A 78 -5.34 -17.89 12.34
N LEU A 79 -5.86 -16.69 12.63
CA LEU A 79 -6.02 -16.26 14.02
C LEU A 79 -6.54 -17.46 14.82
N PRO A 80 -5.86 -17.90 15.89
CA PRO A 80 -6.40 -18.95 16.74
C PRO A 80 -7.81 -18.53 17.17
N GLY A 81 -8.71 -19.51 17.32
CA GLY A 81 -10.15 -19.24 17.42
C GLY A 81 -10.50 -18.21 18.49
N ASP A 82 -9.72 -18.19 19.58
CA ASP A 82 -9.79 -17.23 20.67
C ASP A 82 -9.44 -15.79 20.24
N ALA A 83 -8.39 -15.59 19.45
CA ALA A 83 -7.96 -14.29 18.95
C ALA A 83 -8.97 -13.73 17.96
N ARG A 84 -9.52 -14.58 17.09
CA ARG A 84 -10.59 -14.21 16.16
C ARG A 84 -11.87 -13.82 16.89
N GLN A 85 -12.20 -14.52 17.97
CA GLN A 85 -13.39 -14.22 18.78
C GLN A 85 -13.23 -12.90 19.55
N ARG A 86 -12.05 -12.64 20.12
CA ARG A 86 -11.75 -11.35 20.77
C ARG A 86 -11.86 -10.17 19.80
N LEU A 87 -11.31 -10.31 18.59
CA LEU A 87 -11.44 -9.29 17.54
C LEU A 87 -12.90 -9.03 17.16
N ARG A 88 -13.71 -10.07 16.97
CA ARG A 88 -15.15 -9.90 16.69
C ARG A 88 -15.89 -9.21 17.82
N GLN A 89 -15.53 -9.50 19.07
CA GLN A 89 -16.16 -8.86 20.21
C GLN A 89 -15.81 -7.38 20.28
N ALA A 90 -14.53 -7.04 20.14
CA ALA A 90 -14.08 -5.64 20.14
C ALA A 90 -14.72 -4.80 19.02
N LEU A 91 -14.93 -5.38 17.83
CA LEU A 91 -15.62 -4.68 16.74
C LEU A 91 -17.09 -4.38 17.07
N ARG A 92 -17.81 -5.35 17.66
CA ARG A 92 -19.21 -5.15 18.10
C ARG A 92 -19.31 -4.12 19.21
N ASP A 93 -18.39 -4.16 20.17
CA ASP A 93 -18.38 -3.21 21.29
C ASP A 93 -18.08 -1.78 20.79
N ALA A 94 -17.23 -1.63 19.77
CA ALA A 94 -16.94 -0.35 19.13
C ALA A 94 -18.12 0.20 18.32
N GLU A 95 -18.87 -0.66 17.61
CA GLU A 95 -20.10 -0.28 16.91
C GLU A 95 -21.18 0.19 17.91
N ASN A 96 -21.38 -0.54 19.01
CA ASN A 96 -22.38 -0.20 20.03
C ASN A 96 -22.00 1.01 20.90
N SER A 97 -20.73 1.40 20.95
CA SER A 97 -20.27 2.58 21.72
C SER A 97 -20.39 3.90 20.93
N GLN A 98 -20.82 3.84 19.67
CA GLN A 98 -21.03 5.00 18.80
C GLN A 98 -22.50 5.43 18.68
N GLU A 99 -23.42 4.73 19.36
CA GLU A 99 -24.83 5.11 19.58
C GLU A 99 -25.03 5.75 20.96
#